data_AF-A0A2D5Z557-F1
#
_entry.id   AF-A0A2D5Z557-F1
#
_cell.length_a   1.000
_cell.length_b   1.000
_cell.length_c   1.000
_cell.angle_alpha   90.00
_cell.angle_beta   90.00
_cell.angle_gamma   90.00
#
_symmetry.space_group_name_H-M   'P 1'
#
loop_
_entity.id
_entity.type
_entity.pdbx_description
1 polymer ?
#
loop_
_entity_poly.entity_id
_entity_poly.type
_entity_poly.pdbx_seq_one_letter_code
_entity_poly.pdbx_strand_id
1 'polypeptide(L)'
;MLSLARTLTVIACCLAAVPSQSCLVGDDGFNTGCCAPVSPNLPDFPAFLEDGRTACLRDCALEADYQVDVGIGVPNFVLEDLALMTVTVNPTQPGAPALGGVLIAKYARTWLEPAGSLLQKQVWRFLVNGNLTYTTAGTSIPCPTPACSGAGVRPHFVGHVDYICRSAAGLDEWRIAVSLHHLPGVVSHAAWCADSLTGPDAHDDRSYHIVAPGSFTFATVPEIQGSLVAESVRESHLELSPFTYQVFGEAHVQQAQLTTNLQACIGGGGTTATPYVSQTLVGAAGCNGVGSTFNSVNVGGTPFANGMIALRLGRWDWPGGWPGPTNLMVYLGVLQYQANCVPTAPPFQIVTGVGTAGVVAKNLFPGPSGIVPPPARGFIDLQNQELLWSGGARFGALAVPTQAFALNNQ
;
A
#
# COMPACT_ATOMS: atom_id res chain seq x y z
N MET A 1 43.30 41.93 51.70
CA MET A 1 42.67 40.62 51.99
C MET A 1 41.19 40.74 51.72
N LEU A 2 40.70 40.23 50.59
CA LEU A 2 39.27 40.00 50.35
C LEU A 2 39.17 38.85 49.35
N SER A 3 38.69 37.72 49.86
CA SER A 3 38.45 36.46 49.16
C SER A 3 37.09 36.54 48.46
N LEU A 4 37.05 36.31 47.15
CA LEU A 4 35.83 36.27 46.37
C LEU A 4 35.46 34.79 46.10
N ALA A 5 34.53 34.26 46.89
CA ALA A 5 33.96 32.93 46.66
C ALA A 5 32.97 32.98 45.48
N ARG A 6 33.24 32.19 44.43
CA ARG A 6 32.31 31.96 43.32
C ARG A 6 31.42 30.76 43.65
N THR A 7 30.14 31.02 43.87
CA THR A 7 29.11 29.99 44.00
C THR A 7 28.74 29.48 42.60
N LEU A 8 28.99 28.19 42.35
CA LEU A 8 28.62 27.52 41.11
C LEU A 8 27.22 26.91 41.29
N THR A 9 26.20 27.52 40.70
CA THR A 9 24.83 26.99 40.72
C THR A 9 24.67 25.97 39.58
N VAL A 10 24.62 24.69 39.93
CA VAL A 10 24.28 23.61 39.00
C VAL A 10 22.78 23.63 38.77
N ILE A 11 22.35 24.13 37.61
CA ILE A 11 20.96 24.03 37.16
C ILE A 11 20.74 22.58 36.72
N ALA A 12 20.19 21.76 37.62
CA ALA A 12 19.65 20.45 37.28
C ALA A 12 18.41 20.66 36.41
N CYS A 13 18.59 20.59 35.09
CA CYS A 13 17.49 20.57 34.14
C CYS A 13 16.77 19.23 34.30
N CYS A 14 15.71 19.21 35.12
CA CYS A 14 14.76 18.09 35.15
C CYS A 14 14.05 18.04 33.79
N LEU A 15 14.67 17.37 32.82
CA LEU A 15 14.00 16.86 31.64
C LEU A 15 12.98 15.84 32.15
N ALA A 16 11.76 16.30 32.45
CA ALA A 16 10.63 15.42 32.63
C ALA A 16 10.49 14.65 31.32
N ALA A 17 10.82 13.35 31.34
CA ALA A 17 10.56 12.47 30.23
C ALA A 17 9.05 12.52 29.98
N VAL A 18 8.64 13.12 28.86
CA VAL A 18 7.27 13.00 28.39
C VAL A 18 7.04 11.50 28.20
N PRO A 19 6.06 10.89 28.88
CA PRO A 19 5.80 9.47 28.69
C PRO A 19 5.51 9.26 27.21
N SER A 20 6.41 8.57 26.51
CA SER A 20 6.18 8.16 25.14
C SER A 20 4.97 7.22 25.15
N GLN A 21 3.90 7.62 24.47
CA GLN A 21 2.78 6.72 24.22
C GLN A 21 3.35 5.47 23.55
N SER A 22 3.04 4.29 24.11
CA SER A 22 3.50 3.05 23.50
C SER A 22 2.96 2.97 22.09
N CYS A 23 3.83 2.62 21.15
CA CYS A 23 3.43 2.37 19.79
C CYS A 23 2.50 1.14 19.65
N LEU A 24 2.40 0.27 20.66
CA LEU A 24 1.47 -0.86 20.68
C LEU A 24 0.08 -0.37 21.11
N VAL A 25 -0.62 0.28 20.19
CA VAL A 25 -1.95 0.85 20.45
C VAL A 25 -3.06 -0.20 20.53
N GLY A 26 -2.81 -1.42 20.05
CA GLY A 26 -3.82 -2.49 20.01
C GLY A 26 -4.77 -2.32 18.83
N ASP A 27 -6.04 -2.70 19.03
CA ASP A 27 -7.09 -2.52 18.02
C ASP A 27 -7.18 -1.04 17.59
N ASP A 28 -7.31 -0.81 16.28
CA ASP A 28 -7.32 0.53 15.70
C ASP A 28 -8.71 1.19 15.73
N GLY A 29 -9.70 0.57 16.37
CA GLY A 29 -11.06 1.09 16.53
C GLY A 29 -11.99 0.79 15.36
N PHE A 30 -11.54 0.07 14.32
CA PHE A 30 -12.42 -0.31 13.21
C PHE A 30 -13.33 -1.50 13.52
N ASN A 31 -13.06 -2.22 14.60
CA ASN A 31 -13.79 -3.41 15.03
C ASN A 31 -15.06 -3.08 15.83
N THR A 32 -15.87 -2.14 15.32
CA THR A 32 -17.14 -1.69 15.93
C THR A 32 -18.37 -2.25 15.22
N GLY A 33 -18.15 -3.08 14.19
CA GLY A 33 -19.17 -3.56 13.27
C GLY A 33 -19.53 -2.53 12.19
N CYS A 34 -20.26 -2.97 11.17
CA CYS A 34 -20.51 -2.15 9.99
C CYS A 34 -21.32 -0.90 10.29
N CYS A 35 -20.97 0.15 9.55
CA CYS A 35 -21.72 1.41 9.43
C CYS A 35 -21.73 2.26 10.70
N ALA A 36 -21.11 1.79 11.78
CA ALA A 36 -20.75 2.63 12.91
C ALA A 36 -19.64 3.60 12.45
N PRO A 37 -19.81 4.91 12.65
CA PRO A 37 -18.73 5.87 12.51
C PRO A 37 -17.52 5.46 13.34
N VAL A 38 -16.33 5.50 12.75
CA VAL A 38 -15.06 5.20 13.44
C VAL A 38 -14.17 6.43 13.45
N SER A 39 -13.38 6.58 14.51
CA SER A 39 -12.22 7.46 14.53
C SER A 39 -11.04 6.58 14.91
N PRO A 40 -10.08 6.35 14.00
CA PRO A 40 -9.08 5.32 14.23
C PRO A 40 -8.09 5.73 15.31
N ASN A 41 -7.77 4.78 16.19
CA ASN A 41 -6.75 4.94 17.21
C ASN A 41 -5.38 4.62 16.61
N LEU A 42 -4.71 5.64 16.08
CA LEU A 42 -3.41 5.51 15.42
C LEU A 42 -2.29 6.10 16.29
N PRO A 43 -1.09 5.48 16.31
CA PRO A 43 0.08 6.06 16.95
C PRO A 43 0.62 7.24 16.15
N ASP A 44 1.49 8.05 16.77
CA ASP A 44 2.31 9.01 16.07
C ASP A 44 3.39 8.28 15.24
N PHE A 45 3.25 8.31 13.91
CA PHE A 45 4.19 7.68 12.99
C PHE A 45 5.43 8.57 12.78
N PRO A 46 6.66 8.06 12.93
CA PRO A 46 7.86 8.83 12.67
C PRO A 46 8.18 8.92 11.17
N ALA A 47 9.00 9.90 10.78
CA ALA A 47 9.60 9.90 9.45
C ALA A 47 10.73 8.87 9.35
N PHE A 48 11.00 8.39 8.13
CA PHE A 48 12.01 7.39 7.84
C PHE A 48 12.92 7.77 6.68
N LEU A 49 14.14 7.24 6.75
CA LEU A 49 15.07 7.12 5.65
C LEU A 49 15.63 5.70 5.72
N GLU A 50 15.32 4.89 4.73
CA GLU A 50 15.73 3.49 4.65
C GLU A 50 16.49 3.25 3.35
N ASP A 51 17.42 2.30 3.33
CA ASP A 51 17.99 1.83 2.08
C ASP A 51 16.88 1.17 1.23
N GLY A 52 17.01 1.23 -0.08
CA GLY A 52 16.01 0.73 -1.00
C GLY A 52 16.59 0.27 -2.32
N ARG A 53 15.71 -0.27 -3.15
CA ARG A 53 15.99 -0.64 -4.54
C ARG A 53 14.96 0.05 -5.44
N THR A 54 15.42 0.53 -6.58
CA THR A 54 14.53 0.92 -7.68
C THR A 54 14.85 0.06 -8.89
N ALA A 55 13.83 -0.35 -9.64
CA ALA A 55 14.00 -1.19 -10.81
C ALA A 55 13.03 -0.82 -11.92
N CYS A 56 13.46 -1.10 -13.14
CA CYS A 56 12.61 -1.09 -14.32
C CYS A 56 12.47 -2.53 -14.83
N LEU A 57 11.23 -2.89 -15.12
CA LEU A 57 10.92 -4.12 -15.83
C LEU A 57 10.54 -3.74 -17.25
N ARG A 58 11.05 -4.48 -18.23
CA ARG A 58 10.69 -4.35 -19.63
C ARG A 58 10.24 -5.69 -20.16
N ASP A 59 9.09 -5.74 -20.83
CA ASP A 59 8.58 -6.95 -21.46
C ASP A 59 8.66 -8.16 -20.50
N CYS A 60 8.21 -7.97 -19.25
CA CYS A 60 8.23 -8.97 -18.17
C CYS A 60 9.58 -9.36 -17.56
N ALA A 61 10.69 -8.82 -18.03
CA ALA A 61 12.01 -9.11 -17.49
C ALA A 61 12.56 -7.91 -16.72
N LEU A 62 13.37 -8.18 -15.70
CA LEU A 62 14.17 -7.13 -15.06
C LEU A 62 15.15 -6.56 -16.10
N GLU A 63 15.04 -5.28 -16.42
CA GLU A 63 15.94 -4.60 -17.37
C GLU A 63 17.13 -3.99 -16.62
N ALA A 64 16.87 -3.32 -15.48
CA ALA A 64 17.89 -2.90 -14.53
C ALA A 64 17.31 -2.63 -13.14
N ASP A 65 18.19 -2.64 -12.14
CA ASP A 65 17.92 -2.17 -10.80
C ASP A 65 19.11 -1.41 -10.20
N TYR A 66 18.80 -0.53 -9.25
CA TYR A 66 19.77 0.35 -8.61
C TYR A 66 19.50 0.45 -7.11
N GLN A 67 20.56 0.67 -6.34
CA GLN A 67 20.44 1.07 -4.94
C GLN A 67 20.06 2.55 -4.82
N VAL A 68 19.18 2.84 -3.87
CA VAL A 68 18.68 4.18 -3.54
C VAL A 68 18.46 4.28 -2.02
N ASP A 69 18.34 5.50 -1.52
CA ASP A 69 17.75 5.76 -0.21
C ASP A 69 16.30 6.22 -0.41
N VAL A 70 15.36 5.64 0.32
CA VAL A 70 13.93 5.95 0.27
C VAL A 70 13.54 6.67 1.55
N GLY A 71 13.14 7.94 1.41
CA GLY A 71 12.63 8.76 2.50
C GLY A 71 11.10 8.80 2.49
N ILE A 72 10.48 8.56 3.66
CA ILE A 72 9.05 8.73 3.89
C ILE A 72 8.87 9.77 5.01
N GLY A 73 8.15 10.85 4.73
CA GLY A 73 7.83 11.86 5.73
C GLY A 73 6.77 11.41 6.73
N VAL A 74 6.65 12.16 7.83
CA VAL A 74 5.58 11.97 8.81
C VAL A 74 4.21 12.08 8.10
N PRO A 75 3.30 11.10 8.27
CA PRO A 75 1.94 11.20 7.78
C PRO A 75 1.22 12.43 8.34
N ASN A 76 0.79 13.33 7.46
CA ASN A 76 -0.03 14.48 7.84
C ASN A 76 -1.50 14.17 7.57
N PHE A 77 -2.25 13.74 8.60
CA PHE A 77 -3.66 13.40 8.47
C PHE A 77 -4.50 14.62 8.09
N VAL A 78 -5.18 14.51 6.95
CA VAL A 78 -6.11 15.52 6.42
C VAL A 78 -7.57 15.12 6.65
N LEU A 79 -7.83 13.82 6.83
CA LEU A 79 -9.09 13.20 7.23
C LEU A 79 -8.79 12.02 8.16
N GLU A 80 -9.82 11.40 8.74
CA GLU A 80 -9.72 10.40 9.82
C GLU A 80 -8.77 9.24 9.49
N ASP A 81 -8.75 8.79 8.25
CA ASP A 81 -7.88 7.71 7.78
C ASP A 81 -7.09 8.10 6.53
N LEU A 82 -7.04 9.39 6.17
CA LEU A 82 -6.28 9.87 5.01
C LEU A 82 -5.20 10.85 5.44
N ALA A 83 -3.99 10.58 4.98
CA ALA A 83 -2.82 11.39 5.23
C ALA A 83 -2.13 11.80 3.93
N LEU A 84 -1.37 12.89 3.99
CA LEU A 84 -0.39 13.25 2.98
C LEU A 84 0.99 12.79 3.47
N MET A 85 1.72 12.07 2.63
CA MET A 85 3.08 11.62 2.93
C MET A 85 4.05 12.16 1.87
N THR A 86 5.12 12.82 2.30
CA THR A 86 6.22 13.16 1.39
C THR A 86 7.04 11.91 1.10
N VAL A 87 7.43 11.73 -0.16
CA VAL A 87 8.33 10.66 -0.60
C VAL A 87 9.54 11.28 -1.25
N THR A 88 10.72 10.78 -0.92
CA THR A 88 11.97 11.09 -1.61
C THR A 88 12.70 9.81 -1.95
N VAL A 89 13.32 9.79 -3.12
CA VAL A 89 14.24 8.73 -3.55
C VAL A 89 15.53 9.41 -3.94
N ASN A 90 16.59 9.11 -3.20
CA ASN A 90 17.92 9.66 -3.43
C ASN A 90 18.83 8.58 -4.02
N PRO A 91 19.58 8.89 -5.09
CA PRO A 91 20.48 7.93 -5.71
C PRO A 91 21.68 7.66 -4.80
N THR A 92 21.94 6.38 -4.48
CA THR A 92 23.16 5.94 -3.78
C THR A 92 24.15 5.24 -4.71
N GLN A 93 23.70 4.89 -5.91
CA GLN A 93 24.49 4.29 -6.98
C GLN A 93 24.47 5.19 -8.24
N PRO A 94 25.59 5.28 -8.99
CA PRO A 94 25.60 5.95 -10.29
C PRO A 94 24.52 5.42 -11.23
N GLY A 95 23.72 6.33 -11.79
CA GLY A 95 22.62 6.00 -12.70
C GLY A 95 21.27 5.73 -12.03
N ALA A 96 21.23 5.63 -10.70
CA ALA A 96 19.96 5.58 -10.00
C ALA A 96 19.16 6.89 -10.21
N PRO A 97 17.83 6.83 -10.36
CA PRO A 97 17.00 8.02 -10.44
C PRO A 97 16.90 8.75 -9.11
N ALA A 98 16.76 10.08 -9.18
CA ALA A 98 16.28 10.90 -8.08
C ALA A 98 14.84 11.35 -8.37
N LEU A 99 13.94 11.13 -7.42
CA LEU A 99 12.56 11.58 -7.54
C LEU A 99 11.97 11.92 -6.17
N GLY A 100 10.87 12.67 -6.18
CA GLY A 100 10.11 12.95 -4.96
C GLY A 100 8.77 13.59 -5.24
N GLY A 101 7.95 13.68 -4.21
CA GLY A 101 6.61 14.23 -4.30
C GLY A 101 5.81 14.03 -3.03
N VAL A 102 4.50 14.21 -3.15
CA VAL A 102 3.53 13.94 -2.09
C VAL A 102 2.58 12.87 -2.59
N LEU A 103 2.41 11.82 -1.80
CA LEU A 103 1.41 10.79 -2.02
C LEU A 103 0.25 11.01 -1.06
N ILE A 104 -0.96 10.71 -1.54
CA ILE A 104 -2.11 10.51 -0.67
C ILE A 104 -1.98 9.10 -0.10
N ALA A 105 -2.11 8.98 1.21
CA ALA A 105 -1.96 7.74 1.94
C ALA A 105 -3.24 7.45 2.72
N LYS A 106 -3.93 6.36 2.39
CA LYS A 106 -5.05 5.87 3.19
C LYS A 106 -4.60 4.81 4.18
N TYR A 107 -4.91 5.03 5.44
CA TYR A 107 -4.79 4.01 6.45
C TYR A 107 -5.73 2.84 6.17
N ALA A 108 -5.12 1.67 6.14
CA ALA A 108 -5.66 0.50 5.51
C ALA A 108 -6.05 -0.55 6.55
N ARG A 109 -5.09 -0.96 7.39
CA ARG A 109 -5.29 -1.93 8.48
C ARG A 109 -4.14 -1.93 9.48
N THR A 110 -4.38 -2.58 10.62
CA THR A 110 -3.33 -3.01 11.54
C THR A 110 -3.39 -4.52 11.81
N TRP A 111 -2.26 -5.13 12.19
CA TRP A 111 -2.21 -6.49 12.70
C TRP A 111 -1.05 -6.66 13.69
N LEU A 112 -1.14 -7.70 14.51
CA LEU A 112 -0.02 -8.16 15.32
C LEU A 112 0.80 -9.20 14.54
N GLU A 113 2.11 -9.03 14.52
CA GLU A 113 3.03 -10.10 14.12
C GLU A 113 3.46 -10.87 15.36
N PRO A 114 3.47 -12.22 15.32
CA PRO A 114 4.12 -13.01 16.34
C PRO A 114 5.60 -12.63 16.33
N ALA A 115 6.10 -12.05 17.42
CA ALA A 115 7.54 -12.09 17.64
C ALA A 115 7.87 -13.33 18.48
N GLY A 116 9.13 -13.76 18.40
CA GLY A 116 9.68 -14.72 19.34
C GLY A 116 9.45 -14.28 20.80
N SER A 117 9.76 -15.18 21.74
CA SER A 117 9.19 -15.33 23.09
C SER A 117 9.01 -14.11 24.02
N LEU A 118 9.35 -12.86 23.69
CA LEU A 118 9.23 -11.72 24.61
C LEU A 118 8.81 -10.37 24.01
N LEU A 119 8.62 -10.22 22.70
CA LEU A 119 8.35 -8.90 22.11
C LEU A 119 7.07 -8.93 21.28
N GLN A 120 6.23 -7.91 21.41
CA GLN A 120 5.08 -7.75 20.52
C GLN A 120 5.45 -6.79 19.39
N LYS A 121 4.97 -7.12 18.19
CA LYS A 121 5.14 -6.32 16.99
C LYS A 121 3.75 -5.98 16.47
N GLN A 122 3.50 -4.71 16.24
CA GLN A 122 2.29 -4.25 15.58
C GLN A 122 2.67 -3.55 14.29
N VAL A 123 1.88 -3.79 13.24
CA VAL A 123 2.09 -3.22 11.92
C VAL A 123 0.87 -2.40 11.52
N TRP A 124 1.09 -1.28 10.86
CA TRP A 124 0.07 -0.41 10.27
C TRP A 124 0.37 -0.24 8.79
N ARG A 125 -0.61 -0.52 7.95
CA ARG A 125 -0.50 -0.37 6.50
C ARG A 125 -1.18 0.91 6.06
N PHE A 126 -0.51 1.63 5.17
CA PHE A 126 -1.08 2.69 4.37
C PHE A 126 -1.01 2.31 2.90
N LEU A 127 -2.11 2.46 2.18
CA LEU A 127 -2.11 2.44 0.74
C LEU A 127 -1.78 3.82 0.22
N VAL A 128 -0.89 3.89 -0.75
CA VAL A 128 -0.43 5.17 -1.28
C VAL A 128 -0.72 5.28 -2.76
N ASN A 129 -1.10 6.50 -3.15
CA ASN A 129 -1.46 6.87 -4.50
C ASN A 129 -1.01 8.32 -4.74
N GLY A 130 -0.31 8.57 -5.85
CA GLY A 130 -0.01 9.93 -6.25
C GLY A 130 1.13 10.04 -7.25
N ASN A 131 1.38 11.27 -7.67
CA ASN A 131 2.31 11.58 -8.76
C ASN A 131 3.65 12.03 -8.21
N LEU A 132 4.73 11.43 -8.71
CA LEU A 132 6.09 11.77 -8.31
C LEU A 132 6.80 12.55 -9.42
N THR A 133 7.78 13.37 -9.05
CA THR A 133 8.55 14.18 -9.99
C THR A 133 10.00 13.72 -9.98
N TYR A 134 10.54 13.37 -11.14
CA TYR A 134 11.96 13.07 -11.30
C TYR A 134 12.75 14.39 -11.37
N THR A 135 13.76 14.52 -10.53
CA THR A 135 14.58 15.76 -10.44
C THR A 135 15.83 15.69 -11.32
N THR A 136 16.27 14.49 -11.67
CA THR A 136 17.27 14.25 -12.71
C THR A 136 16.71 13.22 -13.68
N ALA A 137 16.61 13.59 -14.96
CA ALA A 137 16.45 12.61 -16.01
C ALA A 137 17.72 11.75 -15.99
N GLY A 138 17.62 10.54 -15.45
CA GLY A 138 18.76 9.64 -15.39
C GLY A 138 19.28 9.44 -16.81
N THR A 139 20.53 9.82 -17.05
CA THR A 139 21.17 9.69 -18.37
C THR A 139 21.70 8.27 -18.60
N SER A 140 21.56 7.38 -17.61
CA SER A 140 22.11 6.02 -17.65
C SER A 140 21.12 5.01 -18.22
N ILE A 141 21.50 4.42 -19.35
CA ILE A 141 20.94 3.19 -19.90
C ILE A 141 21.14 2.05 -18.87
N PRO A 142 20.16 1.12 -18.68
CA PRO A 142 19.05 0.89 -19.59
C PRO A 142 17.69 1.54 -19.28
N CYS A 143 17.32 1.93 -18.06
CA CYS A 143 16.08 2.71 -17.87
C CYS A 143 15.89 3.30 -16.45
N PRO A 144 16.28 4.56 -16.18
CA PRO A 144 16.14 5.15 -14.86
C PRO A 144 14.83 5.93 -14.69
N THR A 145 14.24 6.45 -15.78
CA THR A 145 13.04 7.31 -15.73
C THR A 145 11.98 6.90 -16.76
N PRO A 146 10.68 6.96 -16.41
CA PRO A 146 9.58 6.80 -17.35
C PRO A 146 9.64 7.77 -18.53
N ALA A 147 9.25 7.32 -19.73
CA ALA A 147 9.19 8.19 -20.91
C ALA A 147 8.23 9.38 -20.68
N CYS A 148 7.12 9.16 -19.96
CA CYS A 148 6.16 10.21 -19.61
C CYS A 148 6.81 11.33 -18.78
N SER A 149 7.81 11.01 -17.96
CA SER A 149 8.59 12.01 -17.22
C SER A 149 9.37 12.95 -18.15
N GLY A 150 9.90 12.43 -19.26
CA GLY A 150 10.57 13.24 -20.28
C GLY A 150 9.61 14.17 -21.04
N ALA A 151 8.33 13.80 -21.12
CA ALA A 151 7.25 14.61 -21.66
C ALA A 151 6.71 15.66 -20.68
N GLY A 152 7.33 15.82 -19.49
CA GLY A 152 6.90 16.76 -18.46
C GLY A 152 5.67 16.29 -17.66
N VAL A 153 5.26 15.03 -17.82
CA VAL A 153 4.17 14.42 -17.04
C VAL A 153 4.77 13.78 -15.79
N ARG A 154 4.13 13.98 -14.65
CA ARG A 154 4.56 13.34 -13.40
C ARG A 154 4.09 11.88 -13.42
N PRO A 155 4.99 10.89 -13.35
CA PRO A 155 4.57 9.50 -13.35
C PRO A 155 3.72 9.18 -12.11
N HIS A 156 2.62 8.49 -12.34
CA HIS A 156 1.69 8.09 -11.29
C HIS A 156 2.17 6.81 -10.59
N PHE A 157 2.23 6.83 -9.26
CA PHE A 157 2.64 5.70 -8.44
C PHE A 157 1.51 5.22 -7.51
N VAL A 158 1.40 3.90 -7.40
CA VAL A 158 0.52 3.21 -6.46
C VAL A 158 1.30 2.20 -5.63
N GLY A 159 0.82 1.90 -4.42
CA GLY A 159 1.39 0.82 -3.62
C GLY A 159 1.09 0.95 -2.14
N HIS A 160 2.08 0.72 -1.28
CA HIS A 160 1.90 0.82 0.17
C HIS A 160 3.14 1.28 0.94
N VAL A 161 2.88 1.73 2.16
CA VAL A 161 3.86 1.92 3.24
C VAL A 161 3.35 1.15 4.46
N ASP A 162 4.14 0.19 4.93
CA ASP A 162 3.91 -0.49 6.19
C ASP A 162 4.85 0.09 7.24
N TYR A 163 4.29 0.54 8.36
CA TYR A 163 5.04 0.86 9.58
C TYR A 163 4.96 -0.32 10.51
N ILE A 164 6.10 -0.77 11.04
CA ILE A 164 6.12 -1.70 12.16
C ILE A 164 6.69 -1.00 13.38
N CYS A 165 6.07 -1.27 14.53
CA CYS A 165 6.65 -0.96 15.80
C CYS A 165 6.81 -2.20 16.67
N ARG A 166 7.95 -2.27 17.33
CA ARG A 166 8.29 -3.27 18.33
C ARG A 166 8.56 -2.57 19.64
N SER A 167 7.83 -2.93 20.70
CA SER A 167 8.09 -2.39 22.03
C SER A 167 8.87 -3.40 22.88
N ALA A 168 10.03 -2.98 23.39
CA ALA A 168 10.91 -3.76 24.27
C ALA A 168 11.28 -2.93 25.51
N ALA A 169 10.83 -3.34 26.71
CA ALA A 169 11.19 -2.69 27.97
C ALA A 169 10.96 -1.15 27.99
N GLY A 170 9.91 -0.68 27.31
CA GLY A 170 9.57 0.75 27.21
C GLY A 170 10.34 1.53 26.13
N LEU A 171 11.10 0.85 25.26
CA LEU A 171 11.69 1.42 24.06
C LEU A 171 10.95 0.91 22.83
N ASP A 172 10.43 1.86 22.05
CA ASP A 172 9.73 1.60 20.80
C ASP A 172 10.71 1.69 19.63
N GLU A 173 10.89 0.57 18.94
CA GLU A 173 11.70 0.44 17.74
C GLU A 173 10.78 0.42 16.52
N TRP A 174 10.91 1.43 15.67
CA TRP A 174 10.13 1.54 14.44
C TRP A 174 10.94 1.19 13.19
N ARG A 175 10.30 0.57 12.19
CA ARG A 175 10.83 0.31 10.83
C ARG A 175 9.74 0.54 9.78
N ILE A 176 10.14 0.63 8.51
CA ILE A 176 9.23 0.75 7.38
C ILE A 176 9.53 -0.23 6.24
N ALA A 177 8.48 -0.61 5.53
CA ALA A 177 8.56 -1.30 4.26
C ALA A 177 7.73 -0.51 3.27
N VAL A 178 8.31 -0.25 2.11
CA VAL A 178 7.73 0.61 1.08
C VAL A 178 7.72 -0.17 -0.20
N SER A 179 6.65 0.03 -0.98
CA SER A 179 6.51 -0.54 -2.30
C SER A 179 5.69 0.43 -3.14
N LEU A 180 6.31 1.06 -4.14
CA LEU A 180 5.68 2.01 -5.05
C LEU A 180 5.86 1.54 -6.48
N HIS A 181 4.80 1.66 -7.29
CA HIS A 181 4.77 1.12 -8.64
C HIS A 181 4.14 2.09 -9.61
N HIS A 182 4.88 2.39 -10.67
CA HIS A 182 4.39 3.01 -11.88
C HIS A 182 4.30 1.92 -12.94
N LEU A 183 3.09 1.63 -13.41
CA LEU A 183 2.80 0.50 -14.29
C LEU A 183 2.83 0.94 -15.77
N PRO A 184 2.79 0.02 -16.74
CA PRO A 184 2.85 0.38 -18.16
C PRO A 184 1.67 1.23 -18.60
N GLY A 185 1.78 1.87 -19.77
CA GLY A 185 0.80 2.84 -20.28
C GLY A 185 -0.65 2.37 -20.30
N VAL A 186 -0.89 1.14 -20.79
CA VAL A 186 -2.21 0.49 -20.77
C VAL A 186 -2.83 0.34 -19.37
N VAL A 187 -2.04 0.56 -18.32
CA VAL A 187 -2.45 0.53 -16.92
C VAL A 187 -2.43 1.93 -16.30
N SER A 188 -1.24 2.53 -16.12
CA SER A 188 -1.11 3.81 -15.38
C SER A 188 -1.47 5.05 -16.19
N HIS A 189 -1.60 4.90 -17.51
CA HIS A 189 -1.97 5.99 -18.43
C HIS A 189 -3.22 5.67 -19.25
N ALA A 190 -3.99 4.66 -18.83
CA ALA A 190 -5.22 4.30 -19.51
C ALA A 190 -6.21 5.47 -19.53
N ALA A 191 -7.15 5.47 -20.47
CA ALA A 191 -8.13 6.55 -20.64
C ALA A 191 -9.04 6.81 -19.41
N TRP A 192 -9.07 5.88 -18.46
CA TRP A 192 -9.81 5.99 -17.20
C TRP A 192 -8.94 6.41 -16.00
N CYS A 193 -7.62 6.58 -16.19
CA CYS A 193 -6.71 7.15 -15.19
C CYS A 193 -6.80 8.68 -15.19
N ALA A 194 -6.50 9.32 -14.06
CA ALA A 194 -6.50 10.79 -13.99
C ALA A 194 -5.38 11.39 -14.88
N ASP A 195 -4.24 10.72 -14.98
CA ASP A 195 -3.11 11.07 -15.85
C ASP A 195 -3.07 10.21 -17.11
N SER A 196 -4.18 10.15 -17.85
CA SER A 196 -4.24 9.41 -19.11
C SER A 196 -3.25 9.98 -20.14
N LEU A 197 -2.47 9.12 -20.79
CA LEU A 197 -1.56 9.46 -21.89
C LEU A 197 -1.72 8.45 -23.02
N THR A 198 -1.36 8.85 -24.24
CA THR A 198 -1.38 7.98 -25.41
C THR A 198 -0.10 8.14 -26.22
N GLY A 199 0.21 7.15 -27.06
CA GLY A 199 1.39 7.18 -27.92
C GLY A 199 2.67 6.76 -27.17
N PRO A 200 3.85 7.08 -27.73
CA PRO A 200 5.12 6.58 -27.21
C PRO A 200 5.43 7.04 -25.78
N ASP A 201 4.89 8.20 -25.37
CA ASP A 201 5.11 8.75 -24.03
C ASP A 201 4.40 7.94 -22.93
N ALA A 202 3.40 7.11 -23.29
CA ALA A 202 2.71 6.23 -22.34
C ALA A 202 3.51 4.97 -21.99
N HIS A 203 4.61 4.65 -22.69
CA HIS A 203 5.53 3.53 -22.40
C HIS A 203 4.83 2.19 -22.05
N ASP A 204 4.23 1.56 -23.06
CA ASP A 204 3.51 0.29 -22.90
C ASP A 204 4.40 -0.94 -22.63
N ASP A 205 5.72 -0.80 -22.77
CA ASP A 205 6.69 -1.89 -22.65
C ASP A 205 7.37 -1.97 -21.27
N ARG A 206 7.16 -0.98 -20.39
CA ARG A 206 7.90 -0.84 -19.13
C ARG A 206 7.06 -0.53 -17.90
N SER A 207 7.56 -0.97 -16.75
CA SER A 207 7.08 -0.57 -15.42
C SER A 207 8.25 -0.25 -14.49
N TYR A 208 8.02 0.62 -13.51
CA TYR A 208 9.03 1.18 -12.62
C TYR A 208 8.61 0.97 -11.18
N HIS A 209 9.53 0.47 -10.37
CA HIS A 209 9.20 0.00 -9.02
C HIS A 209 10.24 0.49 -8.04
N ILE A 210 9.79 0.98 -6.88
CA ILE A 210 10.63 1.38 -5.75
C ILE A 210 10.23 0.51 -4.58
N VAL A 211 11.20 -0.09 -3.92
CA VAL A 211 10.99 -0.94 -2.74
C VAL A 211 11.99 -0.59 -1.65
N ALA A 212 11.56 -0.63 -0.39
CA ALA A 212 12.40 -0.54 0.79
C ALA A 212 11.93 -1.56 1.83
N PRO A 213 12.81 -2.15 2.66
CA PRO A 213 14.26 -1.98 2.67
C PRO A 213 14.96 -2.55 1.42
N GLY A 214 16.22 -2.18 1.18
CA GLY A 214 17.00 -2.55 -0.02
C GLY A 214 17.44 -4.02 -0.06
N SER A 215 17.20 -4.77 1.02
CA SER A 215 17.31 -6.23 1.12
C SER A 215 16.20 -6.98 0.35
N PHE A 216 15.93 -6.52 -0.87
CA PHE A 216 14.91 -7.04 -1.78
C PHE A 216 15.54 -7.59 -3.05
N THR A 217 15.06 -8.72 -3.54
CA THR A 217 15.47 -9.31 -4.81
C THR A 217 14.31 -9.27 -5.80
N PHE A 218 14.47 -8.53 -6.90
CA PHE A 218 13.53 -8.57 -8.02
C PHE A 218 13.63 -9.93 -8.72
N ALA A 219 12.53 -10.69 -8.69
CA ALA A 219 12.48 -12.03 -9.23
C ALA A 219 11.03 -12.46 -9.44
N THR A 220 10.82 -13.45 -10.32
CA THR A 220 9.53 -14.13 -10.35
C THR A 220 9.36 -14.94 -9.07
N VAL A 221 8.29 -14.67 -8.33
CA VAL A 221 7.92 -15.40 -7.10
C VAL A 221 6.63 -16.21 -7.30
N PRO A 222 6.39 -17.28 -6.52
CA PRO A 222 5.18 -18.09 -6.64
C PRO A 222 3.90 -17.25 -6.49
N GLU A 223 2.96 -17.42 -7.42
CA GLU A 223 1.65 -16.75 -7.39
C GLU A 223 0.85 -17.08 -6.13
N ILE A 224 0.17 -16.07 -5.59
CA ILE A 224 -0.82 -16.26 -4.54
C ILE A 224 -2.11 -16.66 -5.25
N GLN A 225 -2.70 -17.81 -4.88
CA GLN A 225 -3.94 -18.34 -5.46
C GLN A 225 -4.56 -19.40 -4.54
N GLY A 226 -5.87 -19.40 -4.37
CA GLY A 226 -6.56 -20.33 -3.47
C GLY A 226 -7.54 -19.60 -2.56
N SER A 227 -7.93 -20.30 -1.48
CA SER A 227 -8.89 -19.76 -0.53
C SER A 227 -8.26 -18.66 0.30
N LEU A 228 -8.97 -17.56 0.44
CA LEU A 228 -8.54 -16.35 1.12
C LEU A 228 -9.27 -16.20 2.47
N VAL A 229 -8.54 -16.14 3.59
CA VAL A 229 -9.12 -16.16 4.97
C VAL A 229 -8.63 -14.97 5.83
N ALA A 230 -9.33 -14.58 6.91
CA ALA A 230 -8.82 -13.77 8.05
C ALA A 230 -8.62 -12.26 7.88
N GLU A 231 -9.60 -11.55 7.31
CA GLU A 231 -9.34 -10.20 6.82
C GLU A 231 -10.62 -9.33 6.81
N SER A 232 -10.55 -8.05 6.45
CA SER A 232 -11.68 -7.11 6.56
C SER A 232 -11.86 -6.19 5.33
N VAL A 233 -13.02 -5.52 5.25
CA VAL A 233 -13.44 -4.54 4.24
C VAL A 233 -13.81 -3.25 4.96
N ARG A 234 -13.08 -2.15 4.76
CA ARG A 234 -13.41 -0.87 5.42
C ARG A 234 -14.04 0.10 4.47
N GLU A 235 -15.26 0.52 4.76
CA GLU A 235 -15.99 1.50 3.95
C GLU A 235 -15.74 2.92 4.46
N SER A 236 -15.63 3.90 3.56
CA SER A 236 -15.88 5.30 3.92
C SER A 236 -16.89 5.95 2.99
N HIS A 237 -17.51 7.03 3.43
CA HIS A 237 -18.41 7.86 2.65
C HIS A 237 -17.75 9.20 2.38
N LEU A 238 -17.76 9.63 1.12
CA LEU A 238 -17.31 10.95 0.69
C LEU A 238 -18.42 11.61 -0.11
N GLU A 239 -18.90 12.75 0.38
CA GLU A 239 -19.78 13.68 -0.33
C GLU A 239 -19.02 15.00 -0.49
N LEU A 240 -19.04 15.61 -1.69
CA LEU A 240 -18.32 16.87 -1.94
C LEU A 240 -19.17 18.12 -1.67
N SER A 241 -20.50 17.98 -1.66
CA SER A 241 -21.41 19.12 -1.50
C SER A 241 -22.74 18.70 -0.82
N PRO A 242 -22.90 18.98 0.50
CA PRO A 242 -21.89 19.53 1.40
C PRO A 242 -20.70 18.57 1.56
N PHE A 243 -19.51 19.12 1.88
CA PHE A 243 -18.35 18.26 2.12
C PHE A 243 -18.58 17.43 3.37
N THR A 244 -18.64 16.11 3.21
CA THR A 244 -18.78 15.13 4.28
C THR A 244 -17.82 13.99 4.01
N TYR A 245 -16.99 13.66 4.99
CA TYR A 245 -16.19 12.44 4.99
C TYR A 245 -16.47 11.66 6.27
N GLN A 246 -16.74 10.37 6.14
CA GLN A 246 -16.99 9.50 7.29
C GLN A 246 -16.44 8.12 7.02
N VAL A 247 -15.58 7.63 7.91
CA VAL A 247 -15.11 6.24 7.90
C VAL A 247 -16.03 5.36 8.74
N PHE A 248 -16.23 4.12 8.32
CA PHE A 248 -17.08 3.16 9.02
C PHE A 248 -16.29 1.96 9.53
N GLY A 249 -16.86 1.29 10.52
CA GLY A 249 -16.34 0.00 11.01
C GLY A 249 -16.29 -1.06 9.91
N GLU A 250 -15.42 -2.03 10.12
CA GLU A 250 -15.04 -3.00 9.09
C GLU A 250 -16.01 -4.18 8.97
N ALA A 251 -16.16 -4.70 7.76
CA ALA A 251 -16.81 -5.98 7.49
C ALA A 251 -15.76 -7.08 7.41
N HIS A 252 -15.92 -8.19 8.14
CA HIS A 252 -14.95 -9.27 8.08
C HIS A 252 -15.19 -10.15 6.85
N VAL A 253 -14.14 -10.45 6.10
CA VAL A 253 -14.20 -11.46 5.05
C VAL A 253 -14.52 -12.82 5.66
N GLN A 254 -15.62 -13.39 5.25
CA GLN A 254 -16.09 -14.71 5.67
C GLN A 254 -15.47 -15.82 4.81
N GLN A 255 -15.38 -15.57 3.51
CA GLN A 255 -14.81 -16.48 2.53
C GLN A 255 -14.37 -15.68 1.30
N ALA A 256 -13.30 -16.13 0.67
CA ALA A 256 -12.91 -15.65 -0.64
C ALA A 256 -12.01 -16.63 -1.35
N GLN A 257 -11.85 -16.42 -2.65
CA GLN A 257 -11.08 -17.26 -3.54
C GLN A 257 -10.38 -16.38 -4.57
N LEU A 258 -9.08 -16.60 -4.73
CA LEU A 258 -8.27 -16.04 -5.79
C LEU A 258 -7.93 -17.15 -6.78
N THR A 259 -8.26 -16.97 -8.05
CA THR A 259 -8.03 -17.97 -9.10
C THR A 259 -7.13 -17.39 -10.19
N THR A 260 -6.03 -18.06 -10.47
CA THR A 260 -5.19 -17.75 -11.65
C THR A 260 -5.86 -18.23 -12.92
N ASN A 261 -5.96 -17.34 -13.91
CA ASN A 261 -6.55 -17.65 -15.22
C ASN A 261 -5.49 -17.75 -16.32
N LEU A 262 -4.64 -16.73 -16.44
CA LEU A 262 -3.66 -16.62 -17.52
C LEU A 262 -2.39 -15.95 -17.02
N GLN A 263 -1.23 -16.41 -17.49
CA GLN A 263 0.05 -15.71 -17.33
C GLN A 263 0.43 -15.16 -18.70
N ALA A 264 0.52 -13.83 -18.82
CA ALA A 264 0.85 -13.16 -20.07
C ALA A 264 1.61 -11.87 -19.80
N CYS A 265 2.42 -11.42 -20.75
CA CYS A 265 3.07 -10.12 -20.68
C CYS A 265 2.14 -9.01 -21.10
N ILE A 266 2.23 -7.88 -20.39
CA ILE A 266 1.66 -6.64 -20.91
C ILE A 266 2.56 -6.19 -22.07
N GLY A 267 1.98 -6.02 -23.27
CA GLY A 267 2.66 -5.48 -24.45
C GLY A 267 3.47 -6.47 -25.31
N GLY A 268 3.79 -7.68 -24.82
CA GLY A 268 4.66 -8.65 -25.50
C GLY A 268 4.00 -9.99 -25.85
N GLY A 269 4.21 -10.48 -27.07
CA GLY A 269 3.83 -11.84 -27.51
C GLY A 269 4.77 -12.95 -27.04
N GLY A 270 5.54 -12.73 -25.98
CA GLY A 270 6.55 -13.66 -25.46
C GLY A 270 5.96 -14.81 -24.64
N THR A 271 6.60 -15.98 -24.71
CA THR A 271 6.20 -17.24 -24.05
C THR A 271 6.99 -17.56 -22.78
N THR A 272 7.84 -16.65 -22.31
CA THR A 272 8.60 -16.80 -21.06
C THR A 272 7.72 -16.57 -19.83
N ALA A 273 8.12 -17.08 -18.66
CA ALA A 273 7.41 -16.84 -17.40
C ALA A 273 7.18 -15.33 -17.19
N THR A 274 5.92 -14.91 -17.17
CA THR A 274 5.53 -13.49 -17.17
C THR A 274 5.24 -13.05 -15.73
N PRO A 275 5.80 -11.96 -15.18
CA PRO A 275 5.48 -11.54 -13.83
C PRO A 275 4.02 -11.10 -13.74
N TYR A 276 3.37 -10.75 -14.85
CA TYR A 276 1.93 -10.50 -14.89
C TYR A 276 1.11 -11.81 -14.93
N VAL A 277 0.14 -11.88 -14.04
CA VAL A 277 -0.81 -12.97 -13.85
C VAL A 277 -2.20 -12.35 -13.86
N SER A 278 -3.05 -12.78 -14.78
CA SER A 278 -4.46 -12.43 -14.77
C SER A 278 -5.20 -13.35 -13.81
N GLN A 279 -5.96 -12.75 -12.90
CA GLN A 279 -6.65 -13.47 -11.83
C GLN A 279 -8.10 -13.01 -11.70
N THR A 280 -8.90 -13.85 -11.03
CA THR A 280 -10.26 -13.53 -10.61
C THR A 280 -10.33 -13.63 -9.10
N LEU A 281 -10.97 -12.63 -8.49
CA LEU A 281 -11.26 -12.62 -7.07
C LEU A 281 -12.77 -12.72 -6.85
N VAL A 282 -13.23 -13.61 -5.97
CA VAL A 282 -14.63 -13.71 -5.56
C VAL A 282 -14.68 -13.94 -4.07
N GLY A 283 -15.63 -13.32 -3.37
CA GLY A 283 -15.83 -13.58 -1.95
C GLY A 283 -17.04 -12.91 -1.34
N ALA A 284 -17.13 -13.04 -0.02
CA ALA A 284 -18.15 -12.42 0.80
C ALA A 284 -17.54 -11.85 2.08
N ALA A 285 -18.05 -10.70 2.51
CA ALA A 285 -17.74 -10.07 3.77
C ALA A 285 -19.02 -9.90 4.59
N GLY A 286 -18.89 -9.77 5.90
CA GLY A 286 -20.04 -9.56 6.76
C GLY A 286 -19.70 -9.10 8.15
N CYS A 287 -20.71 -8.55 8.80
CA CYS A 287 -20.63 -7.83 10.06
C CYS A 287 -22.05 -7.69 10.62
N ASN A 288 -22.24 -7.90 11.92
CA ASN A 288 -23.54 -7.71 12.57
C ASN A 288 -24.72 -8.43 11.88
N GLY A 289 -24.48 -9.58 11.25
CA GLY A 289 -25.50 -10.33 10.50
C GLY A 289 -25.85 -9.79 9.11
N VAL A 290 -25.22 -8.70 8.67
CA VAL A 290 -25.30 -8.19 7.29
C VAL A 290 -24.14 -8.78 6.48
N GLY A 291 -24.44 -9.25 5.27
CA GLY A 291 -23.46 -9.80 4.35
C GLY A 291 -23.40 -9.02 3.04
N SER A 292 -22.19 -8.85 2.52
CA SER A 292 -21.89 -8.29 1.21
C SER A 292 -21.08 -9.30 0.39
N THR A 293 -21.17 -9.20 -0.93
CA THR A 293 -20.33 -9.97 -1.86
C THR A 293 -19.42 -9.04 -2.64
N PHE A 294 -18.24 -9.54 -2.99
CA PHE A 294 -17.35 -8.91 -3.97
C PHE A 294 -16.93 -9.90 -5.04
N ASN A 295 -16.73 -9.38 -6.25
CA ASN A 295 -16.16 -10.14 -7.36
C ASN A 295 -15.39 -9.23 -8.30
N SER A 296 -14.25 -9.68 -8.82
CA SER A 296 -13.56 -8.95 -9.88
C SER A 296 -14.41 -8.96 -11.15
N VAL A 297 -14.33 -7.88 -11.92
CA VAL A 297 -15.18 -7.63 -13.08
C VAL A 297 -14.33 -7.49 -14.31
N ASN A 298 -14.64 -8.28 -15.33
CA ASN A 298 -14.06 -8.11 -16.64
C ASN A 298 -14.52 -6.77 -17.25
N VAL A 299 -13.59 -5.84 -17.43
CA VAL A 299 -13.85 -4.51 -18.03
C VAL A 299 -13.57 -4.45 -19.52
N GLY A 300 -13.34 -5.61 -20.16
CA GLY A 300 -13.07 -5.72 -21.58
C GLY A 300 -11.65 -5.27 -21.94
N GLY A 301 -10.91 -6.13 -22.63
CA GLY A 301 -9.56 -5.83 -23.09
C GLY A 301 -8.45 -6.29 -22.14
N THR A 302 -7.24 -6.36 -22.69
CA THR A 302 -6.02 -6.62 -21.93
C THR A 302 -5.55 -5.34 -21.23
N PRO A 303 -5.08 -5.40 -19.97
CA PRO A 303 -4.76 -6.61 -19.23
C PRO A 303 -5.88 -7.11 -18.27
N PHE A 304 -7.03 -6.44 -18.20
CA PHE A 304 -8.11 -6.73 -17.23
C PHE A 304 -9.17 -7.73 -17.69
N ALA A 305 -8.82 -8.65 -18.59
CA ALA A 305 -9.77 -9.62 -19.16
C ALA A 305 -10.45 -10.52 -18.11
N ASN A 306 -9.86 -10.69 -16.92
CA ASN A 306 -10.47 -11.44 -15.80
C ASN A 306 -10.77 -10.56 -14.57
N GLY A 307 -10.68 -9.24 -14.75
CA GLY A 307 -10.97 -8.23 -13.74
C GLY A 307 -9.84 -7.92 -12.77
N MET A 308 -8.84 -8.79 -12.60
CA MET A 308 -7.63 -8.48 -11.86
C MET A 308 -6.35 -8.91 -12.59
N ILE A 309 -5.30 -8.13 -12.34
CA ILE A 309 -3.93 -8.44 -12.70
C ILE A 309 -3.09 -8.44 -11.42
N ALA A 310 -2.18 -9.39 -11.32
CA ALA A 310 -1.15 -9.45 -10.31
C ALA A 310 0.20 -9.37 -11.01
N LEU A 311 1.12 -8.58 -10.46
CA LEU A 311 2.49 -8.44 -10.91
C LEU A 311 3.40 -9.02 -9.83
N ARG A 312 4.10 -10.11 -10.18
CA ARG A 312 5.10 -10.78 -9.36
C ARG A 312 6.37 -9.94 -9.36
N LEU A 313 6.65 -9.27 -8.25
CA LEU A 313 7.76 -8.31 -8.19
C LEU A 313 9.06 -8.95 -7.72
N GLY A 314 8.99 -9.75 -6.65
CA GLY A 314 10.20 -10.24 -6.00
C GLY A 314 9.97 -10.62 -4.55
N ARG A 315 11.04 -10.60 -3.76
CA ARG A 315 11.04 -11.05 -2.38
C ARG A 315 11.99 -10.23 -1.52
N TRP A 316 11.59 -9.91 -0.29
CA TRP A 316 12.53 -9.51 0.76
C TRP A 316 13.19 -10.77 1.33
N ASP A 317 14.52 -10.78 1.41
CA ASP A 317 15.29 -11.98 1.79
C ASP A 317 15.93 -11.87 3.17
N TRP A 318 15.65 -10.80 3.93
CA TRP A 318 16.39 -10.51 5.17
C TRP A 318 16.06 -11.49 6.31
N PRO A 319 16.99 -12.36 6.76
CA PRO A 319 16.69 -13.36 7.78
C PRO A 319 16.63 -12.80 9.21
N GLY A 320 17.14 -11.57 9.42
CA GLY A 320 17.31 -10.95 10.75
C GLY A 320 16.51 -9.68 10.98
N GLY A 321 15.79 -9.18 9.97
CA GLY A 321 15.01 -7.95 10.06
C GLY A 321 13.61 -8.08 9.47
N TRP A 322 12.83 -7.03 9.57
CA TRP A 322 11.47 -6.95 9.03
C TRP A 322 11.52 -6.27 7.64
N PRO A 323 10.70 -6.67 6.65
CA PRO A 323 9.54 -7.60 6.70
C PRO A 323 9.88 -9.09 6.69
N GLY A 324 11.16 -9.44 6.77
CA GLY A 324 11.62 -10.83 6.74
C GLY A 324 11.40 -11.49 5.37
N PRO A 325 11.54 -12.83 5.29
CA PRO A 325 11.40 -13.58 4.05
C PRO A 325 9.98 -13.56 3.46
N THR A 326 9.65 -12.54 2.66
CA THR A 326 8.27 -12.26 2.22
C THR A 326 8.22 -11.94 0.72
N ASN A 327 7.39 -12.67 -0.03
CA ASN A 327 7.17 -12.39 -1.45
C ASN A 327 6.32 -11.14 -1.60
N LEU A 328 6.64 -10.28 -2.56
CA LEU A 328 5.89 -9.09 -2.92
C LEU A 328 5.22 -9.28 -4.28
N MET A 329 3.92 -8.98 -4.30
CA MET A 329 3.10 -8.92 -5.49
C MET A 329 2.28 -7.64 -5.50
N VAL A 330 2.05 -7.06 -6.66
CA VAL A 330 1.25 -5.84 -6.83
C VAL A 330 0.01 -6.22 -7.60
N TYR A 331 -1.17 -5.80 -7.16
CA TYR A 331 -2.38 -6.12 -7.88
C TYR A 331 -3.13 -4.87 -8.24
N LEU A 332 -3.82 -4.99 -9.35
CA LEU A 332 -4.70 -3.98 -9.87
C LEU A 332 -5.91 -4.66 -10.50
N GLY A 333 -7.07 -4.06 -10.37
CA GLY A 333 -8.26 -4.60 -10.99
C GLY A 333 -9.48 -3.72 -10.87
N VAL A 334 -10.61 -4.27 -11.27
CA VAL A 334 -11.93 -3.69 -11.07
C VAL A 334 -12.75 -4.70 -10.30
N LEU A 335 -13.31 -4.27 -9.17
CA LEU A 335 -14.15 -5.09 -8.30
C LEU A 335 -15.56 -4.53 -8.31
N GLN A 336 -16.53 -5.43 -8.42
CA GLN A 336 -17.88 -5.16 -7.99
C GLN A 336 -17.99 -5.48 -6.51
N TYR A 337 -18.49 -4.54 -5.73
CA TYR A 337 -18.81 -4.79 -4.34
C TYR A 337 -20.06 -4.02 -3.93
N GLN A 338 -20.91 -4.70 -3.18
CA GLN A 338 -22.10 -4.11 -2.60
C GLN A 338 -21.77 -3.55 -1.22
N ALA A 339 -21.68 -2.23 -1.12
CA ALA A 339 -21.44 -1.54 0.15
C ALA A 339 -22.56 -1.82 1.15
N ASN A 340 -22.18 -2.12 2.39
CA ASN A 340 -23.13 -2.33 3.49
C ASN A 340 -23.66 -1.01 4.04
N CYS A 341 -22.84 0.05 3.96
CA CYS A 341 -23.08 1.31 4.67
C CYS A 341 -23.42 2.49 3.78
N VAL A 342 -23.16 2.36 2.48
CA VAL A 342 -23.37 3.43 1.50
C VAL A 342 -24.30 2.94 0.39
N PRO A 343 -25.63 3.14 0.51
CA PRO A 343 -26.61 2.58 -0.42
C PRO A 343 -26.54 3.16 -1.84
N THR A 344 -25.85 4.28 -2.01
CA THR A 344 -25.65 4.97 -3.29
C THR A 344 -24.25 4.74 -3.89
N ALA A 345 -23.45 3.84 -3.31
CA ALA A 345 -22.14 3.50 -3.83
C ALA A 345 -22.25 2.99 -5.28
N PRO A 346 -21.42 3.49 -6.22
CA PRO A 346 -21.32 2.87 -7.53
C PRO A 346 -20.94 1.39 -7.36
N PRO A 347 -21.55 0.48 -8.15
CA PRO A 347 -21.36 -0.95 -7.95
C PRO A 347 -19.95 -1.42 -8.29
N PHE A 348 -19.11 -0.58 -8.89
CA PHE A 348 -17.76 -0.94 -9.35
C PHE A 348 -16.71 0.00 -8.77
N GLN A 349 -15.55 -0.57 -8.44
CA GLN A 349 -14.40 0.13 -7.90
C GLN A 349 -13.14 -0.32 -8.64
N ILE A 350 -12.26 0.62 -8.97
CA ILE A 350 -10.88 0.30 -9.36
C ILE A 350 -10.09 0.08 -8.10
N VAL A 351 -9.28 -0.97 -8.12
CA VAL A 351 -8.66 -1.52 -6.93
C VAL A 351 -7.18 -1.71 -7.17
N THR A 352 -6.35 -1.19 -6.28
CA THR A 352 -4.88 -1.28 -6.29
C THR A 352 -4.43 -1.86 -4.97
N GLY A 353 -3.41 -2.72 -4.93
CA GLY A 353 -2.82 -3.09 -3.66
C GLY A 353 -1.59 -3.98 -3.77
N VAL A 354 -1.14 -4.48 -2.62
CA VAL A 354 0.00 -5.39 -2.49
C VAL A 354 -0.24 -6.71 -1.73
N GLY A 355 0.15 -7.81 -2.35
CA GLY A 355 0.20 -9.13 -1.78
C GLY A 355 1.54 -9.39 -1.12
N THR A 356 1.51 -9.86 0.13
CA THR A 356 2.71 -10.29 0.85
C THR A 356 2.52 -11.71 1.36
N ALA A 357 3.16 -12.68 0.72
CA ALA A 357 3.10 -14.08 1.18
C ALA A 357 4.20 -14.29 2.23
N GLY A 358 3.80 -14.52 3.48
CA GLY A 358 4.70 -14.73 4.62
C GLY A 358 4.52 -16.11 5.26
N VAL A 359 5.60 -16.65 5.81
CA VAL A 359 5.60 -17.94 6.55
C VAL A 359 5.08 -17.82 7.99
N VAL A 360 4.91 -16.59 8.50
CA VAL A 360 4.48 -16.32 9.88
C VAL A 360 3.01 -15.93 9.85
N ALA A 361 2.21 -16.57 10.72
CA ALA A 361 0.80 -16.23 10.85
C ALA A 361 0.66 -14.84 11.48
N LYS A 362 0.01 -13.89 10.81
CA LYS A 362 -0.39 -12.60 11.36
C LYS A 362 -1.66 -12.82 12.20
N ASN A 363 -1.84 -12.05 13.26
CA ASN A 363 -3.05 -12.12 14.09
C ASN A 363 -3.77 -10.78 14.03
N LEU A 364 -5.03 -10.80 13.60
CA LEU A 364 -5.93 -9.67 13.80
C LEU A 364 -6.34 -9.58 15.26
N PHE A 365 -6.82 -8.41 15.67
CA PHE A 365 -7.43 -8.21 16.97
C PHE A 365 -8.75 -8.97 17.04
N PRO A 366 -9.11 -9.58 18.20
CA PRO A 366 -10.34 -10.36 18.33
C PRO A 366 -11.58 -9.52 17.98
N GLY A 367 -12.45 -10.04 17.11
CA GLY A 367 -13.76 -9.46 16.81
C GLY A 367 -14.78 -9.60 17.95
N PRO A 368 -15.96 -8.96 17.86
CA PRO A 368 -17.07 -9.24 18.76
C PRO A 368 -17.42 -10.74 18.81
N SER A 369 -17.92 -11.19 19.95
CA SER A 369 -18.14 -12.61 20.27
C SER A 369 -18.92 -13.36 19.18
N GLY A 370 -18.36 -14.46 18.67
CA GLY A 370 -19.02 -15.35 17.71
C GLY A 370 -18.26 -15.53 16.39
N ILE A 371 -17.27 -14.67 16.09
CA ILE A 371 -16.36 -14.83 14.96
C ILE A 371 -15.03 -15.37 15.51
N VAL A 372 -14.71 -16.64 15.25
CA VAL A 372 -13.38 -17.18 15.54
C VAL A 372 -12.42 -16.63 14.47
N PRO A 373 -11.43 -15.78 14.82
CA PRO A 373 -10.49 -15.29 13.82
C PRO A 373 -9.56 -16.44 13.42
N PRO A 374 -9.53 -16.84 12.13
CA PRO A 374 -8.57 -17.83 11.65
C PRO A 374 -7.14 -17.24 11.62
N PRO A 375 -6.09 -18.08 11.61
CA PRO A 375 -4.71 -17.61 11.51
C PRO A 375 -4.48 -16.89 10.17
N ALA A 376 -3.88 -15.69 10.17
CA ALA A 376 -3.74 -14.87 8.96
C ALA A 376 -2.40 -15.10 8.23
N ARG A 377 -2.37 -15.12 6.90
CA ARG A 377 -1.13 -15.11 6.07
C ARG A 377 -1.38 -14.34 4.76
N GLY A 378 -0.97 -13.07 4.76
CA GLY A 378 -1.43 -11.87 4.00
C GLY A 378 -1.96 -11.96 2.54
N PHE A 379 -2.87 -11.02 2.18
CA PHE A 379 -2.94 -10.30 0.88
C PHE A 379 -3.99 -9.13 0.81
N ILE A 380 -3.57 -7.98 0.24
CA ILE A 380 -4.28 -6.80 -0.35
C ILE A 380 -5.48 -6.06 0.24
N ASP A 381 -5.24 -4.75 0.36
CA ASP A 381 -6.14 -3.60 0.61
C ASP A 381 -6.22 -2.70 -0.64
N LEU A 382 -7.37 -2.04 -0.87
CA LEU A 382 -7.77 -1.42 -2.14
C LEU A 382 -8.14 0.05 -2.00
N GLN A 383 -7.49 0.92 -2.79
CA GLN A 383 -8.04 2.25 -2.97
C GLN A 383 -7.63 3.04 -4.22
N ASN A 384 -8.64 3.60 -4.88
CA ASN A 384 -8.55 4.77 -5.73
C ASN A 384 -8.67 6.04 -4.87
N GLN A 385 -7.56 6.75 -4.66
CA GLN A 385 -7.59 8.15 -4.22
C GLN A 385 -6.64 8.97 -5.08
N GLU A 386 -7.10 9.26 -6.28
CA GLU A 386 -6.77 10.55 -6.87
C GLU A 386 -8.06 11.36 -6.81
N LEU A 387 -8.06 12.40 -5.97
CA LEU A 387 -9.08 13.44 -6.00
C LEU A 387 -9.04 14.02 -7.42
N LEU A 388 -9.99 13.60 -8.26
CA LEU A 388 -10.15 14.11 -9.62
C LEU A 388 -10.35 15.63 -9.54
N TRP A 389 -9.25 16.39 -9.65
CA TRP A 389 -9.30 17.83 -9.84
C TRP A 389 -9.71 18.05 -11.31
N SER A 390 -10.87 18.70 -11.47
CA SER A 390 -11.59 18.93 -12.71
C SER A 390 -10.74 19.54 -13.84
N GLY A 391 -10.79 18.91 -15.03
CA GLY A 391 -10.23 19.50 -16.25
C GLY A 391 -10.74 18.94 -17.58
N GLY A 392 -11.77 18.09 -17.65
CA GLY A 392 -12.39 17.72 -18.93
C GLY A 392 -13.01 16.33 -18.98
N ALA A 393 -14.34 16.29 -18.90
CA ALA A 393 -15.22 15.25 -19.44
C ALA A 393 -14.96 13.74 -19.12
N ARG A 394 -15.82 13.23 -18.22
CA ARG A 394 -16.53 11.92 -18.23
C ARG A 394 -15.82 10.69 -17.64
N PHE A 395 -15.89 10.58 -16.31
CA PHE A 395 -16.74 9.58 -15.62
C PHE A 395 -17.49 10.32 -14.50
N GLY A 396 -18.79 10.03 -14.36
CA GLY A 396 -19.68 10.73 -13.42
C GLY A 396 -19.33 10.46 -11.96
N ALA A 397 -19.56 11.47 -11.12
CA ALA A 397 -19.63 11.40 -9.66
C ALA A 397 -18.86 10.23 -9.02
N LEU A 398 -17.59 10.45 -8.73
CA LEU A 398 -16.81 9.55 -7.86
C LEU A 398 -17.31 9.76 -6.41
N ALA A 399 -18.46 9.17 -6.07
CA ALA A 399 -18.59 8.64 -4.72
C ALA A 399 -17.46 7.60 -4.64
N VAL A 400 -16.43 7.86 -3.85
CA VAL A 400 -15.41 6.86 -3.55
C VAL A 400 -15.82 6.26 -2.22
N PRO A 401 -16.66 5.20 -2.19
CA PRO A 401 -16.56 4.29 -1.09
C PRO A 401 -15.15 3.75 -1.14
N THR A 402 -14.36 4.19 -0.19
CA THR A 402 -13.04 3.63 0.00
C THR A 402 -13.28 2.27 0.62
N GLN A 403 -12.74 1.19 0.04
CA GLN A 403 -13.03 -0.17 0.50
C GLN A 403 -11.76 -0.95 0.67
N ALA A 404 -11.31 -1.05 1.91
CA ALA A 404 -10.08 -1.73 2.24
C ALA A 404 -10.32 -3.22 2.43
N PHE A 405 -10.24 -4.03 1.37
CA PHE A 405 -10.29 -5.49 1.50
C PHE A 405 -8.99 -6.02 2.10
N ALA A 406 -8.99 -7.27 2.52
CA ALA A 406 -7.81 -7.97 2.99
C ALA A 406 -8.20 -9.45 2.75
N LEU A 407 -7.34 -10.36 2.26
CA LEU A 407 -7.62 -11.75 1.84
C LEU A 407 -6.38 -12.72 1.91
N ASN A 408 -6.40 -13.91 2.56
CA ASN A 408 -5.18 -14.79 2.77
C ASN A 408 -5.18 -16.23 2.21
N ASN A 409 -4.18 -16.61 1.41
CA ASN A 409 -4.12 -17.94 0.76
C ASN A 409 -3.77 -19.12 1.70
N GLN A 410 -4.47 -20.26 1.56
CA GLN A 410 -4.19 -21.53 2.29
C GLN A 410 -3.03 -22.34 1.71
#